data_AF-A0A0D2ZX14-F1
#
_entry.id   AF-A0A0D2ZX14-F1
#
_cell.length_a   1.000
_cell.length_b   1.000
_cell.length_c   1.000
_cell.angle_alpha   90.00
_cell.angle_beta   90.00
_cell.angle_gamma   90.00
#
_symmetry.space_group_name_H-M   'P 1'
#
loop_
_entity.id
_entity.type
_entity.pdbx_description
1 polymer ?
#
loop_
_entity_poly.entity_id
_entity_poly.type
_entity_poly.pdbx_seq_one_letter_code
_entity_poly.pdbx_strand_id
1 'polypeptide(L)'
;SLIPPSFKRYHISDIDYVTSSSGLVLLRNDSDNAYCYVGNPVSQQWVEIPPPPSDPKGANSSVACLVTRLDEDGVVISFKVVRLDTVQSTNNHLSVFLYSSETGIWTSKVDYYPYCISSMCDINLNGTIYYSSMSEPGVVVALDFYSESDQFRVVQLPDYPDYNKDY
;
A
#
# COMPACT_ATOMS: atom_id res chain seq x y z
N SER A 1 7.27 13.21 -23.51
CA SER A 1 7.67 12.09 -22.65
C SER A 1 8.59 12.65 -21.58
N LEU A 2 8.14 12.67 -20.33
CA LEU A 2 8.87 13.16 -19.15
C LEU A 2 9.20 11.94 -18.29
N ILE A 3 10.18 11.16 -18.73
CA ILE A 3 10.79 10.15 -17.86
C ILE A 3 11.67 10.92 -16.86
N PRO A 4 11.45 10.78 -15.54
CA PRO A 4 12.26 11.44 -14.53
C PRO A 4 13.76 11.23 -14.79
N PRO A 5 14.62 12.25 -14.62
CA PRO A 5 16.06 12.10 -14.81
C PRO A 5 16.66 10.99 -13.93
N SER A 6 16.06 10.72 -12.77
CA SER A 6 16.38 9.60 -11.88
C SER A 6 16.26 8.26 -12.60
N PHE A 7 15.16 8.01 -13.32
CA PHE A 7 14.96 6.77 -14.10
C PHE A 7 16.04 6.49 -15.15
N LYS A 8 16.68 7.53 -15.71
CA LYS A 8 17.70 7.36 -16.76
C LYS A 8 19.04 6.83 -16.24
N ARG A 9 19.25 6.83 -14.92
CA ARG A 9 20.52 6.43 -14.29
C ARG A 9 20.56 4.96 -13.86
N TYR A 10 19.43 4.26 -13.89
CA TYR A 10 19.35 2.88 -13.39
C TYR A 10 19.50 1.87 -14.52
N HIS A 11 20.26 0.80 -14.24
CA HIS A 11 20.18 -0.39 -15.08
C HIS A 11 18.80 -1.02 -14.87
N ILE A 12 18.22 -1.60 -15.92
CA ILE A 12 16.88 -2.22 -15.89
C ILE A 12 16.75 -3.30 -14.78
N SER A 13 17.87 -3.78 -14.24
CA SER A 13 17.96 -4.72 -13.12
C SER A 13 17.61 -4.16 -11.74
N ASP A 14 17.50 -2.84 -11.55
CA ASP A 14 17.45 -2.24 -10.21
C ASP A 14 16.04 -1.75 -9.82
N ILE A 15 15.02 -1.97 -10.66
CA ILE A 15 13.65 -1.52 -10.42
C ILE A 15 12.68 -2.70 -10.40
N ASP A 16 12.01 -2.86 -9.27
CA ASP A 16 11.05 -3.93 -9.03
C ASP A 16 9.60 -3.42 -9.08
N TYR A 17 8.73 -4.22 -9.68
CA TYR A 17 7.29 -4.06 -9.58
C TYR A 17 6.82 -4.43 -8.18
N VAL A 18 6.05 -3.52 -7.56
CA VAL A 18 5.46 -3.76 -6.23
C VAL A 18 3.99 -4.15 -6.37
N THR A 19 3.17 -3.26 -6.95
CA THR A 19 1.74 -3.47 -7.11
C THR A 19 1.16 -2.52 -8.17
N SER A 20 -0.12 -2.67 -8.47
CA SER A 20 -0.85 -1.79 -9.37
C SER A 20 -2.27 -1.55 -8.87
N SER A 21 -2.83 -0.40 -9.22
CA SER A 21 -4.21 -0.05 -8.94
C SER A 21 -4.70 0.95 -9.98
N SER A 22 -5.85 0.66 -10.59
CA SER A 22 -6.54 1.53 -11.56
C SER A 22 -5.66 2.09 -12.69
N GLY A 23 -4.78 1.24 -13.25
CA GLY A 23 -3.89 1.61 -14.35
C GLY A 23 -2.60 2.33 -13.93
N LEU A 24 -2.43 2.63 -12.64
CA LEU A 24 -1.16 3.05 -12.07
C LEU A 24 -0.37 1.85 -11.57
N VAL A 25 0.96 1.92 -11.68
CA VAL A 25 1.90 0.95 -11.11
C VAL A 25 2.79 1.63 -10.09
N LEU A 26 3.11 0.90 -9.02
CA LEU A 26 4.10 1.26 -8.03
C LEU A 26 5.37 0.45 -8.25
N LEU A 27 6.47 1.16 -8.42
CA LEU A 27 7.80 0.59 -8.61
C LEU A 27 8.69 0.99 -7.45
N ARG A 28 9.54 0.07 -7.02
CA ARG A 28 10.57 0.30 -6.00
C ARG A 28 11.94 0.21 -6.66
N ASN A 29 12.89 0.99 -6.18
CA ASN A 29 14.29 0.78 -6.50
C ASN A 29 14.92 -0.21 -5.50
N ASP A 30 15.39 -1.36 -5.98
CA ASP A 30 16.00 -2.39 -5.12
C ASP A 30 17.38 -1.96 -4.60
N SER A 31 18.10 -1.14 -5.38
CA SER A 31 19.37 -0.55 -4.96
C SER A 31 19.21 0.61 -3.96
N ASP A 32 18.01 1.19 -3.86
CA ASP A 32 17.69 2.30 -2.98
C ASP A 32 16.23 2.26 -2.51
N ASN A 33 16.01 1.61 -1.36
CA ASN A 33 14.69 1.51 -0.73
C ASN A 33 14.10 2.87 -0.32
N ALA A 34 14.85 3.98 -0.33
CA ALA A 34 14.32 5.29 0.04
C ALA A 34 13.25 5.78 -0.95
N TYR A 35 13.50 5.59 -2.24
CA TYR A 35 12.64 6.15 -3.30
C TYR A 35 11.74 5.08 -3.93
N CYS A 36 10.57 5.53 -4.38
CA CYS A 36 9.68 4.73 -5.21
C CYS A 36 9.02 5.61 -6.25
N TYR A 37 8.41 4.97 -7.24
CA TYR A 37 7.82 5.65 -8.38
C TYR A 37 6.40 5.17 -8.59
N VAL A 38 5.49 6.11 -8.81
CA VAL A 38 4.13 5.82 -9.24
C VAL A 38 3.99 6.33 -10.67
N GLY A 39 3.36 5.56 -11.54
CA GLY A 39 3.13 6.04 -12.89
C GLY A 39 2.15 5.21 -13.68
N ASN A 40 1.72 5.78 -14.81
CA ASN A 40 0.95 5.08 -15.81
C ASN A 40 1.93 4.63 -16.92
N PRO A 41 2.18 3.32 -17.05
CA PRO A 41 3.14 2.82 -18.03
C PRO A 41 2.66 3.02 -19.48
N VAL A 42 1.35 3.11 -19.72
CA VAL A 42 0.76 3.36 -21.04
C VAL A 42 0.99 4.81 -21.47
N SER A 43 0.74 5.78 -20.58
CA SER A 43 0.95 7.21 -20.89
C SER A 43 2.40 7.67 -20.71
N GLN A 44 3.28 6.82 -20.14
CA GLN A 44 4.67 7.14 -19.80
C GLN A 44 4.81 8.36 -18.87
N GLN A 45 3.86 8.50 -17.94
CA GLN A 45 3.89 9.54 -16.92
C GLN A 45 4.29 8.91 -15.60
N TRP A 46 5.35 9.43 -15.00
CA TRP A 46 5.94 8.92 -13.78
C TRP A 46 6.16 10.06 -12.81
N VAL A 47 5.89 9.79 -11.53
CA VAL A 47 6.22 10.66 -10.41
C VAL A 47 7.14 9.90 -9.47
N GLU A 48 8.24 10.55 -9.09
CA GLU A 48 9.13 10.09 -8.04
C GLU A 48 8.54 10.50 -6.69
N ILE A 49 8.39 9.53 -5.80
CA ILE A 49 7.86 9.74 -4.46
C ILE A 49 9.06 9.87 -3.51
N PRO A 50 9.18 10.99 -2.77
CA PRO A 50 10.28 11.16 -1.83
C PRO A 50 10.14 10.18 -0.66
N PRO A 51 11.23 9.82 0.03
CA PRO A 51 11.15 9.03 1.25
C PRO A 51 10.36 9.77 2.36
N PRO A 52 9.78 9.04 3.33
CA PRO A 52 9.25 9.65 4.54
C PRO A 52 10.33 10.47 5.27
N PRO A 53 10.04 11.68 5.79
CA PRO A 53 11.04 12.48 6.50
C PRO A 53 11.65 11.79 7.72
N SER A 54 10.89 10.90 8.37
CA SER A 54 11.31 10.08 9.50
C SER A 54 12.14 8.86 9.11
N ASP A 55 12.16 8.48 7.83
CA ASP A 55 12.95 7.36 7.29
C ASP A 55 13.60 7.76 5.94
N PRO A 56 14.50 8.76 5.94
CA PRO A 56 15.04 9.36 4.71
C PRO A 56 15.91 8.40 3.89
N LYS A 57 16.32 7.27 4.48
CA LYS A 57 17.13 6.23 3.82
C LYS A 57 16.31 4.96 3.49
N GLY A 58 15.01 4.94 3.81
CA GLY A 58 14.18 3.75 3.61
C GLY A 58 14.67 2.51 4.37
N ALA A 59 15.39 2.70 5.49
CA ALA A 59 16.04 1.60 6.21
C ALA A 59 15.09 0.92 7.20
N ASN A 60 14.05 1.62 7.63
CA ASN A 60 13.10 1.16 8.65
C ASN A 60 11.72 0.85 8.06
N SER A 61 11.54 1.02 6.75
CA SER A 61 10.26 0.82 6.10
C SER A 61 10.38 0.21 4.72
N SER A 62 9.37 -0.57 4.34
CA SER A 62 9.29 -1.21 3.02
C SER A 62 8.10 -0.68 2.23
N VAL A 63 8.31 -0.40 0.94
CA VAL A 63 7.24 0.04 0.02
C VAL A 63 6.27 -1.11 -0.22
N ALA A 64 5.06 -1.02 0.31
CA ALA A 64 4.15 -2.16 0.30
C ALA A 64 3.10 -2.02 -0.79
N CYS A 65 2.32 -0.94 -0.79
CA CYS A 65 1.05 -0.92 -1.52
C CYS A 65 0.72 0.47 -2.10
N LEU A 66 -0.14 0.47 -3.13
CA LEU A 66 -0.63 1.66 -3.84
C LEU A 66 -2.14 1.63 -3.86
N VAL A 67 -2.80 2.56 -3.18
CA VAL A 67 -4.26 2.73 -3.26
C VAL A 67 -4.60 3.91 -4.16
N THR A 68 -5.68 3.79 -4.92
CA THR A 68 -6.20 4.87 -5.77
C THR A 68 -7.64 5.21 -5.40
N ARG A 69 -7.99 6.48 -5.53
CA ARG A 69 -9.35 6.98 -5.50
C ARG A 69 -9.77 7.41 -6.89
N LEU A 70 -10.96 6.99 -7.28
CA LEU A 70 -11.56 7.26 -8.59
C LEU A 70 -12.69 8.28 -8.46
N ASP A 71 -12.95 9.04 -9.52
CA ASP A 71 -14.19 9.78 -9.70
C ASP A 71 -15.32 8.89 -10.26
N GLU A 72 -16.46 9.51 -10.57
CA GLU A 72 -17.66 8.82 -11.10
C GLU A 72 -17.42 8.18 -12.47
N ASP A 73 -16.47 8.70 -13.25
CA ASP A 73 -16.11 8.20 -14.57
C ASP A 73 -14.99 7.13 -14.51
N GLY A 74 -14.52 6.78 -13.31
CA GLY A 74 -13.46 5.79 -13.11
C GLY A 74 -12.05 6.35 -13.34
N VAL A 75 -11.89 7.67 -13.40
CA VAL A 75 -10.59 8.32 -13.57
C VAL A 75 -9.90 8.46 -12.22
N VAL A 76 -8.60 8.16 -12.16
CA VAL A 76 -7.80 8.33 -10.94
C VAL A 76 -7.64 9.81 -10.62
N ILE A 77 -8.26 10.24 -9.52
CA ILE A 77 -8.16 11.62 -9.01
C ILE A 77 -7.12 11.79 -7.91
N SER A 78 -6.82 10.71 -7.18
CA SER A 78 -5.72 10.70 -6.22
C SER A 78 -5.21 9.28 -5.96
N PHE A 79 -3.99 9.19 -5.43
CA PHE A 79 -3.41 7.95 -4.96
C PHE A 79 -2.70 8.16 -3.63
N LYS A 80 -2.53 7.07 -2.88
CA LYS A 80 -1.65 7.04 -1.72
C LYS A 80 -0.66 5.88 -1.82
N VAL A 81 0.57 6.13 -1.38
CA VAL A 81 1.61 5.10 -1.27
C VAL A 81 1.73 4.70 0.20
N VAL A 82 1.65 3.40 0.45
CA VAL A 82 1.77 2.81 1.77
C VAL A 82 3.15 2.18 1.92
N ARG A 83 3.91 2.63 2.92
CA ARG A 83 5.12 1.94 3.38
C ARG A 83 4.84 1.32 4.75
N LEU A 84 5.21 0.06 4.92
CA LEU A 84 5.14 -0.63 6.20
C LEU A 84 6.37 -0.27 7.03
N ASP A 85 6.18 0.25 8.24
CA ASP A 85 7.27 0.39 9.22
C ASP A 85 7.64 -1.01 9.72
N THR A 86 8.78 -1.52 9.26
CA THR A 86 9.23 -2.89 9.55
C THR A 86 9.79 -3.04 10.97
N VAL A 87 10.03 -1.93 11.66
CA VAL A 87 10.53 -1.92 13.04
C VAL A 87 9.38 -1.99 14.03
N GLN A 88 8.28 -1.28 13.74
CA GLN A 88 7.12 -1.19 14.64
C GLN A 88 5.98 -2.14 14.30
N SER A 89 5.92 -2.66 13.06
CA SER A 89 4.85 -3.60 12.68
C SER A 89 5.08 -4.98 13.30
N THR A 90 4.02 -5.54 13.86
CA THR A 90 3.93 -6.92 14.34
C THR A 90 2.72 -7.58 13.69
N ASN A 91 2.54 -8.89 13.89
CA ASN A 91 1.41 -9.58 13.27
C ASN A 91 0.04 -9.01 13.70
N ASN A 92 -0.05 -8.40 14.89
CA ASN A 92 -1.28 -7.84 15.47
C ASN A 92 -1.34 -6.31 15.50
N HIS A 93 -0.36 -5.62 14.90
CA HIS A 93 -0.29 -4.17 14.86
C HIS A 93 0.43 -3.70 13.60
N LEU A 94 -0.21 -2.80 12.85
CA LEU A 94 0.32 -2.27 11.61
C LEU A 94 0.73 -0.82 11.82
N SER A 95 2.03 -0.54 11.68
CA SER A 95 2.53 0.83 11.61
C SER A 95 2.89 1.14 10.17
N VAL A 96 2.35 2.23 9.64
CA VAL A 96 2.51 2.61 8.23
C VAL A 96 2.88 4.08 8.08
N PHE A 97 3.68 4.35 7.05
CA PHE A 97 3.82 5.68 6.46
C PHE A 97 2.94 5.77 5.22
N LEU A 98 2.19 6.87 5.11
CA LEU A 98 1.20 7.10 4.07
C LEU A 98 1.50 8.40 3.33
N TYR A 99 1.94 8.30 2.08
CA TYR A 99 2.07 9.46 1.20
C TYR A 99 0.74 9.75 0.53
N SER A 100 0.30 11.01 0.47
CA SER A 100 -0.88 11.42 -0.29
C SER A 100 -0.50 12.24 -1.52
N SER A 101 -0.96 11.84 -2.71
CA SER A 101 -0.74 12.63 -3.92
C SER A 101 -1.43 14.01 -3.88
N GLU A 102 -2.49 14.14 -3.08
CA GLU A 102 -3.25 15.38 -2.92
C GLU A 102 -2.46 16.46 -2.16
N THR A 103 -1.69 16.04 -1.15
CA THR A 103 -0.96 16.96 -0.27
C THR A 103 0.55 16.96 -0.54
N GLY A 104 1.07 15.90 -1.15
CA GLY A 104 2.50 15.68 -1.32
C GLY A 104 3.24 15.35 -0.02
N ILE A 105 2.51 15.02 1.06
CA ILE A 105 3.05 14.85 2.41
C ILE A 105 2.89 13.40 2.87
N TRP A 106 3.86 12.94 3.66
CA TRP A 106 3.80 11.69 4.41
C TRP A 106 3.14 11.90 5.78
N THR A 107 2.19 11.05 6.12
CA THR A 107 1.67 10.90 7.49
C THR A 107 2.05 9.52 8.03
N SER A 108 1.98 9.35 9.34
CA SER A 108 2.14 8.05 10.00
C SER A 108 0.84 7.64 10.66
N LYS A 109 0.48 6.37 10.54
CA LYS A 109 -0.68 5.79 11.22
C LYS A 109 -0.27 4.47 11.87
N VAL A 110 -0.84 4.23 13.03
CA VAL A 110 -0.65 3.02 13.82
C VAL A 110 -2.05 2.47 14.08
N ASP A 111 -2.29 1.27 13.58
CA ASP A 111 -3.57 0.60 13.74
C ASP A 111 -3.40 -0.74 14.47
N TYR A 112 -4.28 -0.98 15.44
CA TYR A 112 -4.30 -2.20 16.25
C TYR A 112 -5.43 -3.12 15.81
N TYR A 113 -5.12 -4.39 15.62
CA TYR A 113 -6.09 -5.38 15.15
C TYR A 113 -6.12 -6.60 16.07
N PRO A 114 -7.30 -7.20 16.29
CA PRO A 114 -7.41 -8.45 17.05
C PRO A 114 -6.91 -9.67 16.27
N TYR A 115 -6.64 -9.52 14.96
CA TYR A 115 -6.22 -10.60 14.07
C TYR A 115 -4.75 -10.48 13.70
N CYS A 116 -4.09 -11.63 13.57
CA CYS A 116 -2.77 -11.68 12.94
C CYS A 116 -2.95 -11.50 11.44
N ILE A 117 -2.49 -10.40 10.85
CA ILE A 117 -2.63 -10.16 9.40
C ILE A 117 -1.33 -10.45 8.64
N SER A 118 -1.49 -10.87 7.39
CA SER A 118 -0.42 -10.96 6.41
C SER A 118 0.30 -9.62 6.26
N SER A 119 1.63 -9.64 6.10
CA SER A 119 2.41 -8.45 5.75
C SER A 119 2.30 -8.07 4.27
N MET A 120 1.75 -8.95 3.44
CA MET A 120 1.51 -8.71 2.02
C MET A 120 0.05 -8.30 1.82
N CYS A 121 -0.17 -7.20 1.08
CA CYS A 121 -1.51 -6.81 0.65
C CYS A 121 -2.04 -7.82 -0.37
N ASP A 122 -3.20 -8.40 -0.11
CA ASP A 122 -3.76 -9.41 -1.02
C ASP A 122 -4.60 -8.76 -2.12
N ILE A 123 -5.42 -7.78 -1.76
CA ILE A 123 -6.34 -7.12 -2.69
C ILE A 123 -6.34 -5.62 -2.43
N ASN A 124 -6.30 -4.86 -3.53
CA ASN A 124 -6.54 -3.43 -3.54
C ASN A 124 -7.83 -3.14 -4.30
N LEU A 125 -8.79 -2.52 -3.63
CA LEU A 125 -10.07 -2.18 -4.26
C LEU A 125 -10.62 -0.88 -3.67
N ASN A 126 -10.84 0.12 -4.54
CA ASN A 126 -11.49 1.40 -4.20
C ASN A 126 -10.92 2.07 -2.94
N GLY A 127 -9.61 2.26 -2.87
CA GLY A 127 -8.97 2.91 -1.72
C GLY A 127 -8.79 2.03 -0.49
N THR A 128 -9.33 0.81 -0.52
CA THR A 128 -9.29 -0.16 0.57
C THR A 128 -8.32 -1.28 0.24
N ILE A 129 -7.49 -1.66 1.22
CA ILE A 129 -6.65 -2.86 1.14
C ILE A 129 -7.27 -3.95 1.99
N TYR A 130 -7.26 -5.17 1.47
CA TYR A 130 -7.71 -6.37 2.17
C TYR A 130 -6.49 -7.23 2.48
N TYR A 131 -6.33 -7.56 3.77
CA TYR A 131 -5.29 -8.42 4.29
C TYR A 131 -5.90 -9.72 4.80
N SER A 132 -5.35 -10.85 4.39
CA SER A 132 -5.75 -12.16 4.90
C SER A 132 -5.36 -12.29 6.37
N SER A 133 -6.29 -12.81 7.15
CA SER A 133 -6.04 -13.24 8.51
C SER A 133 -5.18 -14.50 8.49
N MET A 134 -4.03 -14.44 9.13
CA MET A 134 -3.14 -15.56 9.40
C MET A 134 -3.65 -16.44 10.55
N SER A 135 -4.54 -15.89 11.39
CA SER A 135 -5.12 -16.60 12.55
C SER A 135 -6.45 -17.27 12.25
N GLU A 136 -7.22 -16.74 11.29
CA GLU A 136 -8.57 -17.22 10.97
C GLU A 136 -8.71 -17.45 9.47
N PRO A 137 -8.70 -18.70 9.01
CA PRO A 137 -8.91 -19.02 7.61
C PRO A 137 -10.24 -18.47 7.08
N GLY A 138 -10.23 -17.90 5.87
CA GLY A 138 -11.43 -17.31 5.26
C GLY A 138 -11.76 -15.89 5.72
N VAL A 139 -11.03 -15.34 6.71
CA VAL A 139 -11.23 -13.95 7.15
C VAL A 139 -10.25 -13.03 6.44
N VAL A 140 -10.77 -11.90 5.93
CA VAL A 140 -9.95 -10.77 5.47
C VAL A 140 -10.29 -9.51 6.27
N VAL A 141 -9.26 -8.74 6.59
CA VAL A 141 -9.35 -7.44 7.27
C VAL A 141 -9.22 -6.36 6.22
N ALA A 142 -10.24 -5.51 6.10
CA ALA A 142 -10.32 -4.42 5.15
C ALA A 142 -9.97 -3.09 5.82
N LEU A 143 -8.97 -2.40 5.27
CA LEU A 143 -8.44 -1.13 5.75
C LEU A 143 -8.63 -0.05 4.69
N ASP A 144 -9.45 0.95 5.00
CA ASP A 144 -9.68 2.10 4.13
C ASP A 144 -8.63 3.19 4.40
N PHE A 145 -7.75 3.40 3.44
CA PHE A 145 -6.65 4.37 3.55
C PHE A 145 -7.06 5.82 3.22
N TYR A 146 -8.32 6.04 2.84
CA TYR A 146 -8.91 7.37 2.67
C TYR A 146 -9.84 7.76 3.82
N SER A 147 -10.17 6.83 4.70
CA SER A 147 -10.94 7.09 5.91
C SER A 147 -10.10 7.84 6.94
N GLU A 148 -10.71 8.80 7.63
CA GLU A 148 -10.12 9.45 8.81
C GLU A 148 -10.28 8.59 10.08
N SER A 149 -11.00 7.46 9.98
CA SER A 149 -11.23 6.54 11.09
C SER A 149 -10.21 5.41 11.13
N ASP A 150 -9.78 5.05 12.33
CA ASP A 150 -8.93 3.88 12.60
C ASP A 150 -9.72 2.56 12.64
N GLN A 151 -10.98 2.58 12.19
CA GLN A 151 -11.81 1.39 12.11
C GLN A 151 -11.44 0.51 10.91
N PHE A 152 -11.34 -0.78 11.17
CA PHE A 152 -11.26 -1.83 10.15
C PHE A 152 -12.60 -2.52 9.97
N ARG A 153 -12.78 -3.20 8.83
CA ARG A 153 -13.90 -4.11 8.62
C ARG A 153 -13.39 -5.53 8.51
N VAL A 154 -14.12 -6.47 9.09
CA VAL A 154 -13.86 -7.90 8.95
C VAL A 154 -14.82 -8.43 7.89
N VAL A 155 -14.29 -9.14 6.90
CA VAL A 155 -15.06 -9.75 5.82
C VAL A 155 -14.78 -11.25 5.82
N GLN A 156 -15.83 -12.06 5.87
CA GLN A 156 -15.75 -13.50 5.67
C GLN A 156 -15.86 -13.82 4.17
N LEU A 157 -14.89 -14.57 3.66
CA LEU A 157 -14.92 -15.08 2.30
C LEU A 157 -15.98 -16.19 2.16
N PRO A 158 -16.62 -16.31 0.99
CA PRO A 158 -17.50 -17.44 0.72
C PRO A 158 -16.74 -18.76 0.90
N ASP A 159 -17.41 -19.78 1.42
CA ASP A 159 -16.94 -21.17 1.67
C ASP A 159 -16.25 -21.46 3.01
N TYR A 160 -16.10 -20.49 3.92
CA TYR A 160 -15.77 -20.75 5.32
C TYR A 160 -17.02 -20.62 6.20
N PRO A 161 -17.68 -21.73 6.62
CA PRO A 161 -18.76 -21.65 7.58
C PRO A 161 -18.24 -21.07 8.91
N ASP A 162 -19.04 -20.22 9.57
CA ASP A 162 -18.80 -19.76 10.94
C ASP A 162 -18.58 -20.99 11.84
N TYR A 163 -17.32 -21.34 12.15
CA TYR A 163 -17.00 -22.43 13.09
C TYR A 163 -17.56 -22.18 14.51
N ASN A 164 -18.08 -20.97 14.77
CA ASN A 164 -18.67 -20.55 16.04
C ASN A 164 -20.22 -20.55 16.07
N LYS A 165 -20.91 -21.16 15.11
CA LYS A 165 -22.40 -21.24 15.14
C LYS A 165 -23.01 -22.56 15.59
N ASP A 166 -22.23 -23.60 15.86
CA ASP A 166 -22.77 -24.88 16.32
C ASP A 166 -21.90 -25.50 17.44
N TYR A 167 -21.99 -24.98 18.68
CA TYR A 167 -21.75 -25.71 19.93
C TYR A 167 -22.55 -25.12 21.09
#